data_AF-A0A3A8JEV7-F1
#
_entry.id   AF-A0A3A8JEV7-F1
#
_cell.length_a   1.000
_cell.length_b   1.000
_cell.length_c   1.000
_cell.angle_alpha   90.00
_cell.angle_beta   90.00
_cell.angle_gamma   90.00
#
_symmetry.space_group_name_H-M   'P 1'
#
loop_
_entity.id
_entity.type
_entity.pdbx_description
1 polymer ?
#
loop_
_entity_poly.entity_id
_entity_poly.type
_entity_poly.pdbx_seq_one_letter_code
_entity_poly.pdbx_strand_id
1 'polypeptide(L)'
;MATTNPSPHIVQITVFDLQNAALNLVLAKNRYGTPQPQLDIVLPSGSTHRHLSAALHAFSADLELRTPASERWIVQSERLSEPNHGRIYLELAEGDHAEAMRGMMLLNTLLC
;
A
#
# COMPACT_ATOMS: atom_id res chain seq x y z
N MET A 1 13.53 24.60 -32.06
CA MET A 1 12.92 23.25 -32.05
C MET A 1 12.26 23.07 -30.69
N ALA A 2 10.93 23.00 -30.64
CA ALA A 2 10.20 22.87 -29.39
C ALA A 2 10.18 21.39 -28.97
N THR A 3 10.79 21.07 -27.83
CA THR A 3 10.69 19.74 -27.22
C THR A 3 9.30 19.60 -26.62
N THR A 4 8.41 18.90 -27.32
CA THR A 4 7.15 18.43 -26.75
C THR A 4 7.47 17.47 -25.61
N ASN A 5 7.39 17.96 -24.37
CA ASN A 5 7.38 17.09 -23.20
C ASN A 5 6.18 16.16 -23.36
N PRO A 6 6.35 14.83 -23.44
CA PRO A 6 5.21 13.94 -23.45
C PRO A 6 4.47 14.14 -22.13
N SER A 7 3.25 14.67 -22.22
CA SER A 7 2.36 14.75 -21.06
C SER A 7 2.20 13.32 -20.54
N PRO A 8 2.37 13.07 -19.23
CA PRO A 8 2.24 11.73 -18.70
C PRO A 8 0.88 11.18 -19.10
N HIS A 9 0.87 10.07 -19.81
CA HIS A 9 -0.36 9.33 -20.10
C HIS A 9 -0.82 8.71 -18.78
N ILE A 10 -1.65 9.43 -18.05
CA ILE A 10 -2.42 8.88 -16.94
C ILE A 10 -3.44 7.95 -17.59
N VAL A 11 -3.10 6.67 -17.66
CA VAL A 11 -4.09 5.63 -17.92
C VAL A 11 -5.02 5.63 -16.71
N GLN A 12 -6.31 5.91 -16.93
CA GLN A 12 -7.33 5.47 -15.97
C GLN A 12 -7.25 3.95 -15.94
N ILE A 13 -6.45 3.43 -15.02
CA ILE A 13 -6.48 2.02 -14.70
C ILE A 13 -7.81 1.85 -13.98
N THR A 14 -8.80 1.29 -14.66
CA THR A 14 -9.89 0.61 -13.98
C THR A 14 -9.23 -0.54 -13.27
N VAL A 15 -8.80 -0.32 -12.02
CA VAL A 15 -8.12 -1.36 -11.24
C VAL A 15 -9.12 -2.49 -11.17
N PHE A 16 -8.75 -3.62 -11.78
CA PHE A 16 -9.50 -4.87 -11.82
C PHE A 16 -10.26 -5.04 -10.53
N ASP A 17 -11.50 -5.48 -10.61
CA ASP A 17 -12.44 -5.58 -9.49
C ASP A 17 -11.77 -5.99 -8.16
N LEU A 18 -11.23 -5.00 -7.44
CA LEU A 18 -10.61 -5.16 -6.13
C LEU A 18 -11.68 -5.46 -5.10
N GLN A 19 -12.98 -5.39 -5.47
CA GLN A 19 -14.10 -5.76 -4.62
C GLN A 19 -13.97 -7.20 -4.09
N ASN A 20 -13.21 -8.05 -4.76
CA ASN A 20 -12.95 -9.43 -4.31
C ASN A 20 -11.54 -9.64 -3.72
N ALA A 21 -10.73 -8.58 -3.56
CA ALA A 21 -9.48 -8.68 -2.84
C ALA A 21 -9.78 -8.78 -1.33
N ALA A 22 -9.20 -9.79 -0.67
CA ALA A 22 -9.23 -9.85 0.79
C ALA A 22 -8.14 -8.92 1.33
N LEU A 23 -8.57 -7.91 2.08
CA LEU A 23 -7.70 -6.96 2.75
C LEU A 23 -7.70 -7.24 4.25
N ASN A 24 -6.53 -7.45 4.84
CA ASN A 24 -6.39 -7.73 6.25
C ASN A 24 -5.45 -6.73 6.91
N LEU A 25 -6.00 -5.89 7.78
CA LEU A 25 -5.26 -4.87 8.51
C LEU A 25 -4.70 -5.46 9.81
N VAL A 26 -3.38 -5.39 9.98
CA VAL A 26 -2.67 -6.00 11.10
C VAL A 26 -1.65 -5.02 11.68
N LEU A 27 -1.61 -4.93 13.00
CA LEU A 27 -0.51 -4.28 13.72
C LEU A 27 0.56 -5.33 14.03
N ALA A 28 1.55 -5.43 13.16
CA ALA A 28 2.66 -6.37 13.30
C ALA A 28 3.85 -5.73 14.05
N LYS A 29 4.97 -6.44 14.08
CA LYS A 29 6.26 -5.92 14.52
C LYS A 29 7.27 -6.02 13.39
N ASN A 30 8.08 -5.00 13.21
CA ASN A 30 9.21 -5.07 12.29
C ASN A 30 10.32 -5.98 12.86
N ARG A 31 11.40 -6.16 12.09
CA ARG A 31 12.57 -6.98 12.49
C ARG A 31 13.29 -6.52 13.76
N TYR A 32 13.01 -5.31 14.24
CA TYR A 32 13.57 -4.74 15.47
C TYR A 32 12.59 -4.79 16.65
N GLY A 33 11.40 -5.37 16.47
CA GLY A 33 10.37 -5.48 17.51
C GLY A 33 9.48 -4.25 17.65
N THR A 34 9.67 -3.23 16.83
CA THR A 34 8.88 -1.99 16.80
C THR A 34 7.51 -2.25 16.16
N PRO A 35 6.42 -1.68 16.71
CA PRO A 35 5.10 -1.67 16.06
C PRO A 35 5.17 -1.26 14.60
N GLN A 36 4.51 -2.01 13.73
CA GLN A 36 4.46 -1.75 12.29
C GLN A 36 3.04 -1.98 11.76
N PRO A 37 2.34 -0.92 11.35
CA PRO A 37 1.05 -1.04 10.67
C PRO A 37 1.24 -1.71 9.31
N GLN A 38 0.43 -2.74 9.03
CA GLN A 38 0.50 -3.53 7.80
C GLN A 38 -0.91 -3.78 7.25
N LEU A 39 -1.01 -3.83 5.93
CA LEU A 39 -2.18 -4.26 5.18
C LEU A 39 -1.77 -5.42 4.27
N ASP A 40 -2.22 -6.63 4.60
CA ASP A 40 -2.08 -7.79 3.72
C ASP A 40 -3.17 -7.73 2.65
N ILE A 41 -2.79 -8.06 1.41
CA ILE A 41 -3.62 -7.94 0.21
C ILE A 41 -3.58 -9.26 -0.53
N VAL A 42 -4.72 -9.94 -0.58
CA VAL A 42 -4.87 -11.21 -1.29
C VAL A 42 -5.88 -11.04 -2.42
N LEU A 43 -5.39 -11.12 -3.66
CA LEU A 43 -6.23 -11.10 -4.85
C LEU A 43 -6.91 -12.46 -5.10
N PRO A 44 -8.05 -12.50 -5.82
CA PRO A 44 -8.71 -13.75 -6.18
C PRO A 44 -7.78 -14.74 -6.89
N SER A 45 -8.02 -16.03 -6.68
CA SER A 45 -7.31 -17.10 -7.39
C SER A 45 -7.40 -16.92 -8.91
N GLY A 46 -6.29 -17.15 -9.61
CA GLY A 46 -6.17 -16.87 -11.06
C GLY A 46 -5.67 -15.46 -11.39
N SER A 47 -5.55 -14.58 -10.39
CA SER A 47 -4.86 -13.30 -10.57
C SER A 47 -3.39 -13.51 -10.90
N THR A 48 -2.90 -12.78 -11.90
CA THR A 48 -1.49 -12.81 -12.28
C THR A 48 -0.65 -11.97 -11.33
N HIS A 49 0.66 -12.27 -11.27
CA HIS A 49 1.63 -11.43 -10.56
C HIS A 49 1.58 -9.95 -11.00
N ARG A 50 1.26 -9.67 -12.28
CA ARG A 50 1.11 -8.30 -12.79
C ARG A 50 -0.08 -7.59 -12.18
N HIS A 51 -1.20 -8.30 -11.96
CA HIS A 51 -2.36 -7.73 -11.28
C HIS A 51 -2.01 -7.34 -9.84
N LEU A 52 -1.31 -8.21 -9.10
CA LEU A 52 -0.84 -7.90 -7.75
C LEU A 52 0.10 -6.70 -7.74
N SER A 53 1.08 -6.66 -8.64
CA SER A 53 2.03 -5.55 -8.74
C SER A 53 1.32 -4.22 -9.00
N ALA A 54 0.33 -4.21 -9.91
CA ALA A 54 -0.45 -3.02 -10.21
C ALA A 54 -1.29 -2.56 -9.00
N ALA A 55 -1.94 -3.51 -8.29
CA ALA A 55 -2.71 -3.21 -7.09
C ALA A 55 -1.83 -2.59 -5.99
N LEU A 56 -0.65 -3.18 -5.73
CA LEU A 56 0.30 -2.64 -4.75
C LEU A 56 0.73 -1.21 -5.10
N HIS A 57 1.06 -0.94 -6.36
CA HIS A 57 1.40 0.43 -6.78
C HIS A 57 0.25 1.42 -6.61
N ALA A 58 -0.98 1.01 -6.94
CA ALA A 58 -2.16 1.87 -6.80
C ALA A 58 -2.43 2.21 -5.32
N PHE A 59 -2.44 1.21 -4.43
CA PHE A 59 -2.64 1.42 -3.00
C PHE A 59 -1.50 2.22 -2.37
N SER A 60 -0.25 1.94 -2.73
CA SER A 60 0.88 2.74 -2.23
C SER A 60 0.76 4.19 -2.65
N ALA A 61 0.40 4.47 -3.91
CA ALA A 61 0.21 5.85 -4.37
C ALA A 61 -0.94 6.56 -3.64
N ASP A 62 -2.08 5.90 -3.42
CA ASP A 62 -3.20 6.48 -2.66
C ASP A 62 -2.80 6.77 -1.21
N LEU A 63 -2.06 5.86 -0.56
CA LEU A 63 -1.55 6.07 0.79
C LEU A 63 -0.53 7.21 0.89
N GLU A 64 0.41 7.31 -0.05
CA GLU A 64 1.37 8.42 -0.10
C GLU A 64 0.62 9.76 -0.18
N LEU A 65 -0.43 9.85 -1.00
CA LEU A 65 -1.25 11.07 -1.13
C LEU A 65 -2.11 11.37 0.10
N ARG A 66 -2.50 10.34 0.87
CA ARG A 66 -3.28 10.49 2.11
C ARG A 66 -2.40 10.71 3.34
N THR A 67 -1.10 10.43 3.26
CA THR A 67 -0.18 10.56 4.39
C THR A 67 -0.04 12.03 4.75
N PRO A 68 -0.37 12.45 5.99
CA PRO A 68 -0.22 13.84 6.39
C PRO A 68 1.25 14.27 6.33
N ALA A 69 1.53 15.48 5.85
CA ALA A 69 2.90 16.00 5.74
C ALA A 69 3.66 16.11 7.09
N SER A 70 2.93 16.07 8.21
CA SER A 70 3.52 16.02 9.56
C SER A 70 4.08 14.64 9.91
N GLU A 71 3.55 13.59 9.29
CA GLU A 71 4.00 12.21 9.45
C GLU A 71 5.10 11.92 8.44
N ARG A 72 6.24 11.40 8.92
CA ARG A 72 7.42 11.13 8.08
C ARG A 72 7.52 9.65 7.71
N TRP A 73 6.37 8.99 7.61
CA TRP A 73 6.30 7.56 7.33
C TRP A 73 6.71 7.28 5.89
N ILE A 74 7.34 6.13 5.68
CA ILE A 74 7.64 5.64 4.33
C ILE A 74 6.64 4.54 4.01
N VAL A 75 5.89 4.70 2.91
CA VAL A 75 5.00 3.65 2.43
C VAL A 75 5.83 2.62 1.68
N GLN A 76 5.82 1.38 2.15
CA GLN A 76 6.51 0.27 1.51
C GLN A 76 5.51 -0.77 1.05
N SER A 77 5.87 -1.47 -0.02
CA SER A 77 5.10 -2.61 -0.53
C SER A 77 6.00 -3.77 -0.85
N GLU A 78 5.59 -4.98 -0.46
CA GLU A 78 6.28 -6.21 -0.77
C GLU A 78 5.34 -7.24 -1.41
N ARG A 79 5.92 -8.10 -2.25
CA ARG A 79 5.24 -9.28 -2.78
C ARG A 79 5.63 -10.47 -1.93
N LEU A 80 4.65 -11.25 -1.50
CA LEU A 80 4.86 -12.43 -0.69
C LEU A 80 5.04 -13.66 -1.58
N SER A 81 5.23 -14.83 -0.96
CA SER A 81 5.52 -16.08 -1.66
C SER A 81 4.42 -16.47 -2.66
N GLU A 82 3.16 -16.22 -2.34
CA GLU A 82 2.06 -16.52 -3.22
C GLU A 82 1.88 -15.42 -4.29
N PRO A 83 1.64 -15.78 -5.57
CA PRO A 83 1.62 -14.83 -6.70
C PRO A 83 0.49 -13.79 -6.63
N ASN A 84 -0.55 -14.07 -5.84
CA ASN A 84 -1.70 -13.21 -5.59
C ASN A 84 -1.67 -12.55 -4.20
N HIS A 85 -0.58 -12.67 -3.45
CA HIS A 85 -0.45 -12.17 -2.09
C HIS A 85 0.66 -11.13 -1.99
N GLY A 86 0.31 -9.95 -1.49
CA GLY A 86 1.25 -8.88 -1.23
C GLY A 86 0.91 -8.17 0.08
N ARG A 87 1.77 -7.23 0.44
CA ARG A 87 1.61 -6.44 1.65
C ARG A 87 2.03 -5.01 1.40
N ILE A 88 1.33 -4.09 2.05
CA ILE A 88 1.76 -2.72 2.25
C ILE A 88 2.01 -2.50 3.73
N TYR A 89 3.07 -1.78 4.07
CA TYR A 89 3.37 -1.44 5.46
C TYR A 89 3.96 -0.04 5.56
N LEU A 90 3.80 0.55 6.74
CA LEU A 90 4.35 1.87 7.05
C LEU A 90 5.64 1.68 7.84
N GLU A 91 6.75 2.21 7.33
CA GLU A 91 7.95 2.41 8.14
C GLU A 91 7.77 3.71 8.93
N LEU A 92 7.50 3.55 10.23
CA LEU A 92 7.28 4.64 11.16
C LEU A 92 8.59 5.36 11.48
N ALA A 93 8.50 6.65 11.81
CA ALA A 93 9.68 7.46 12.10
C ALA A 93 10.18 7.22 13.53
N GLU A 94 9.29 7.28 14.51
CA GLU A 94 9.61 7.11 15.93
C GLU A 94 9.32 5.66 16.39
N GLY A 95 8.32 5.03 15.78
CA GLY A 95 7.96 3.64 16.07
C GLY A 95 7.22 3.45 17.39
N ASP A 96 6.72 4.53 17.99
CA ASP A 96 5.93 4.43 19.22
C ASP A 96 4.50 3.94 18.93
N HIS A 97 3.81 3.53 19.99
CA HIS A 97 2.47 2.98 19.87
C HIS A 97 1.44 4.00 19.35
N ALA A 98 1.57 5.27 19.72
CA ALA A 98 0.64 6.30 19.29
C ALA A 98 0.78 6.58 17.78
N GLU A 99 2.02 6.67 17.28
CA GLU A 99 2.32 6.76 15.86
C GLU A 99 1.79 5.55 15.11
N ALA A 100 2.00 4.34 15.64
CA ALA A 100 1.48 3.12 15.04
C ALA A 100 -0.05 3.11 14.93
N MET A 101 -0.76 3.59 15.95
CA MET A 101 -2.23 3.68 15.88
C MET A 101 -2.71 4.69 14.84
N ARG A 102 -2.01 5.82 14.65
CA ARG A 102 -2.31 6.75 13.55
C ARG A 102 -2.04 6.10 12.19
N GLY A 103 -0.96 5.34 12.05
CA GLY A 103 -0.66 4.57 10.84
C GLY A 103 -1.72 3.50 10.54
N MET A 104 -2.22 2.81 11.57
CA MET A 104 -3.34 1.86 11.44
C MET A 104 -4.61 2.56 10.94
N MET A 105 -4.91 3.75 11.46
CA MET A 105 -6.05 4.55 11.00
C MET A 105 -5.89 4.96 9.53
N LEU A 106 -4.69 5.32 9.08
CA LEU A 106 -4.43 5.64 7.68
C LEU A 106 -4.67 4.43 6.77
N LEU A 107 -4.10 3.26 7.10
CA LEU A 107 -4.30 2.03 6.33
C LEU A 107 -5.77 1.59 6.31
N ASN A 108 -6.51 1.80 7.40
CA ASN A 108 -7.94 1.50 7.47
C ASN A 108 -8.76 2.31 6.44
N THR A 109 -8.26 3.46 5.96
CA THR A 109 -8.97 4.23 4.91
C THR A 109 -9.02 3.54 3.55
N LEU A 110 -8.24 2.47 3.34
CA LEU A 110 -8.31 1.61 2.16
C LEU A 110 -9.36 0.50 2.27
N LEU A 111 -9.94 0.29 3.45
CA LEU A 111 -10.99 -0.71 3.70
C LEU A 111 -12.41 -0.14 3.56
N CYS A 112 -12.54 1.19 3.41
CA CYS A 112 -13.81 1.92 3.44
C CYS A 112 -14.32 2.29 2.05
#